data_AF-A0A1B0GLT7-F1
#
_entry.id   AF-A0A1B0GLT7-F1
#
_cell.length_a   1.000
_cell.length_b   1.000
_cell.length_c   1.000
_cell.angle_alpha   90.00
_cell.angle_beta   90.00
_cell.angle_gamma   90.00
#
_symmetry.space_group_name_H-M   'P 1'
#
loop_
_entity.id
_entity.type
_entity.pdbx_description
1 polymer ?
#
loop_
_entity_poly.entity_id
_entity_poly.type
_entity_poly.pdbx_seq_one_letter_code
_entity_poly.pdbx_strand_id
1 'polypeptide(L)'
;VKRTSFGTVILRKLLKNLQIVRSRPKISFEVQELPLEAIQKMPSAASQVQQNGQEVERHGRRFLLMERADGNPSGMASVLPYNIKDTLDNFGQLKISLLRNHTVLIETQDSNQAKSVLGVTKVGTVAVKVSEHSKLNRSQGVIKCWNFCNCDPAELLQHLKEYNVVGLRQIKRHMTPAEEAKCIEQKKKPRRKNTGIFLVTFDTPDLPSKLNVGLGEVEVQRYIPKPLRCFRCQRLGHAVITCKEKAEQNLPQKKNKKPPKCINCSGNHMSWDKTCPVYLSEAAILKIKAEKNVPYCIAKTLFEESSKTPGKTATQDQVAPIDCKCNGDPEIPAVAPKTKKKKNKKSA
;
A
#
# COMPACT_ATOMS: atom_id res chain seq x y z
N VAL A 1 -26.96 26.44 -76.39
CA VAL A 1 -28.00 25.38 -76.51
C VAL A 1 -28.07 24.63 -75.18
N LYS A 2 -28.86 25.13 -74.23
CA LYS A 2 -30.14 24.55 -73.74
C LYS A 2 -30.07 23.09 -73.23
N ARG A 3 -30.22 22.99 -71.90
CA ARG A 3 -31.13 22.10 -71.11
C ARG A 3 -30.73 20.60 -71.02
N THR A 4 -30.93 19.86 -69.93
CA THR A 4 -31.59 20.07 -68.63
C THR A 4 -31.22 18.93 -67.67
N SER A 5 -31.35 19.23 -66.37
CA SER A 5 -31.29 18.39 -65.19
C SER A 5 -31.96 17.00 -65.29
N PHE A 6 -31.18 15.94 -65.07
CA PHE A 6 -31.66 14.56 -64.84
C PHE A 6 -31.23 13.98 -63.47
N GLY A 7 -30.69 14.81 -62.56
CA GLY A 7 -30.23 14.37 -61.24
C GLY A 7 -31.20 14.65 -60.07
N THR A 8 -32.28 15.41 -60.30
CA THR A 8 -33.16 15.93 -59.23
C THR A 8 -34.52 15.24 -59.13
N VAL A 9 -34.77 14.17 -59.92
CA VAL A 9 -36.06 13.46 -59.94
C VAL A 9 -36.03 12.14 -59.15
N ILE A 10 -34.86 11.53 -58.94
CA ILE A 10 -34.77 10.24 -58.21
C ILE A 10 -34.67 10.46 -56.69
N LEU A 11 -34.06 11.55 -56.22
CA LEU A 11 -33.98 11.84 -54.78
C LEU A 11 -35.31 12.36 -54.17
N ARG A 12 -36.25 12.85 -54.99
CA ARG A 12 -37.56 13.34 -54.55
C ARG A 12 -38.65 12.27 -54.47
N LYS A 13 -38.42 11.05 -55.02
CA LYS A 13 -39.35 9.92 -54.91
C LYS A 13 -39.09 9.01 -53.71
N LEU A 14 -37.89 9.04 -53.12
CA LEU A 14 -37.58 8.30 -51.88
C LEU A 14 -37.90 9.08 -50.60
N LEU A 15 -38.20 10.39 -50.70
CA LEU A 15 -38.56 11.25 -49.56
C LEU A 15 -40.08 11.48 -49.41
N LYS A 16 -40.92 10.59 -49.94
CA LYS A 16 -42.39 10.64 -49.75
C LYS A 16 -43.00 9.50 -48.92
N ASN A 17 -42.20 8.56 -48.39
CA ASN A 17 -42.73 7.42 -47.63
C ASN A 17 -42.33 7.35 -46.14
N LEU A 18 -41.96 8.47 -45.52
CA LEU A 18 -41.81 8.52 -44.06
C LEU A 18 -42.54 9.74 -43.48
N GLN A 19 -43.86 9.75 -43.68
CA GLN A 19 -44.75 10.54 -42.83
C GLN A 19 -44.86 9.87 -41.46
N ILE A 20 -44.04 10.39 -40.55
CA ILE A 20 -44.39 10.82 -39.20
C ILE A 20 -45.86 10.51 -38.80
N VAL A 21 -46.07 9.47 -38.01
CA VAL A 21 -47.09 9.48 -36.95
C VAL A 21 -46.34 9.57 -35.63
N ARG A 22 -46.33 10.79 -35.09
CA ARG A 22 -45.91 11.10 -33.72
C ARG A 22 -47.04 10.70 -32.78
N SER A 23 -46.90 9.56 -32.10
CA SER A 23 -47.62 9.28 -30.86
C SER A 23 -46.60 9.20 -29.73
N ARG A 24 -46.35 10.35 -29.09
CA ARG A 24 -45.70 10.41 -27.78
C ARG A 24 -46.76 10.03 -26.73
N PRO A 25 -46.52 9.09 -25.82
CA PRO A 25 -47.31 9.04 -24.60
C PRO A 25 -47.01 10.33 -23.81
N LYS A 26 -48.04 11.17 -23.60
CA LYS A 26 -48.03 12.20 -22.57
C LYS A 26 -48.05 11.47 -21.23
N ILE A 27 -46.89 11.37 -20.58
CA ILE A 27 -46.85 11.13 -19.14
C ILE A 27 -46.96 12.49 -18.49
N SER A 28 -48.18 12.86 -18.11
CA SER A 28 -48.43 13.93 -17.15
C SER A 28 -47.97 13.44 -15.79
N PHE A 29 -46.87 14.01 -15.28
CA PHE A 29 -46.62 13.97 -13.84
C PHE A 29 -47.48 15.06 -13.22
N GLU A 30 -48.58 14.63 -12.61
CA GLU A 30 -49.37 15.44 -11.71
C GLU A 30 -48.54 15.62 -10.43
N VAL A 31 -48.05 16.84 -10.24
CA VAL A 31 -47.43 17.26 -8.98
C VAL A 31 -48.57 17.51 -8.01
N GLN A 32 -48.87 16.54 -7.15
CA GLN A 32 -49.63 16.80 -5.95
C GLN A 32 -48.71 17.54 -4.96
N GLU A 33 -48.81 18.87 -4.99
CA GLU A 33 -48.43 19.69 -3.85
C GLU A 33 -49.49 19.50 -2.75
N LEU A 34 -49.05 19.06 -1.57
CA LEU A 34 -49.83 19.09 -0.33
C LEU A 34 -48.96 19.67 0.79
N PRO A 35 -49.56 20.37 1.77
CA PRO A 35 -49.18 21.74 2.09
C PRO A 35 -48.14 21.86 3.20
N LEU A 36 -47.43 22.98 3.16
CA LEU A 36 -46.69 23.57 4.28
C LEU A 36 -47.65 23.80 5.45
N GLU A 37 -47.65 22.91 6.44
CA GLU A 37 -47.95 23.22 7.85
C GLU A 37 -47.81 21.96 8.73
N ALA A 38 -46.60 21.73 9.23
CA ALA A 38 -46.35 21.01 10.49
C ALA A 38 -44.89 21.23 10.94
N ILE A 39 -44.45 22.48 10.99
CA ILE A 39 -43.30 22.85 11.82
C ILE A 39 -43.87 23.04 13.22
N GLN A 40 -43.63 22.09 14.12
CA GLN A 40 -43.19 22.37 15.49
C GLN A 40 -43.00 21.09 16.32
N LYS A 41 -41.86 21.09 17.02
CA LYS A 41 -41.46 20.25 18.18
C LYS A 41 -40.67 18.98 17.89
N MET A 42 -39.39 19.17 17.57
CA MET A 42 -38.31 18.47 18.30
C MET A 42 -37.24 19.49 18.69
N PRO A 43 -36.74 19.47 19.94
CA PRO A 43 -35.91 20.54 20.46
C PRO A 43 -34.48 20.50 19.90
N SER A 44 -34.00 21.70 19.60
CA SER A 44 -32.60 22.04 19.33
C SER A 44 -31.70 21.57 20.46
N ALA A 45 -30.68 20.77 20.10
CA ALA A 45 -29.46 20.62 20.88
C ALA A 45 -28.25 20.87 19.97
N ALA A 46 -28.19 22.07 19.39
CA ALA A 46 -26.93 22.70 19.07
C ALA A 46 -26.32 23.21 20.37
N SER A 47 -25.60 22.35 21.09
CA SER A 47 -24.57 22.71 22.06
C SER A 47 -23.83 21.45 22.48
N GLN A 48 -22.50 21.55 22.50
CA GLN A 48 -21.50 20.52 22.79
C GLN A 48 -21.06 19.66 21.59
N VAL A 49 -20.44 20.31 20.60
CA VAL A 49 -19.29 19.71 19.91
C VAL A 49 -18.15 19.66 20.93
N GLN A 50 -18.15 18.63 21.77
CA GLN A 50 -16.94 18.20 22.43
C GLN A 50 -16.08 17.52 21.36
N GLN A 51 -14.90 18.07 21.11
CA GLN A 51 -13.84 17.40 20.39
C GLN A 51 -13.35 16.21 21.23
N ASN A 52 -14.12 15.13 21.27
CA ASN A 52 -13.59 13.85 21.70
C ASN A 52 -12.93 13.22 20.47
N GLY A 53 -11.64 13.50 20.32
CA GLY A 53 -10.77 12.58 19.58
C GLY A 53 -10.84 11.24 20.29
N GLN A 54 -11.73 10.35 19.84
CA GLN A 54 -11.66 8.95 20.23
C GLN A 54 -10.32 8.43 19.71
N GLU A 55 -9.33 8.37 20.60
CA GLU A 55 -8.22 7.45 20.42
C GLU A 55 -8.85 6.07 20.22
N VAL A 56 -8.74 5.55 18.99
CA VAL A 56 -9.06 4.15 18.72
C VAL A 56 -8.20 3.34 19.69
N GLU A 57 -8.82 2.64 20.63
CA GLU A 57 -8.08 1.87 21.62
C GLU A 57 -7.21 0.84 20.89
N ARG A 58 -5.90 1.08 20.99
CA ARG A 58 -4.88 0.25 20.38
C ARG A 58 -4.73 -0.99 21.26
N HIS A 59 -5.25 -2.13 20.82
CA HIS A 59 -5.10 -3.39 21.55
C HIS A 59 -3.93 -4.23 21.00
N GLY A 60 -3.21 -4.89 21.92
CA GLY A 60 -2.17 -5.88 21.61
C GLY A 60 -0.72 -5.38 21.73
N ARG A 61 0.20 -6.26 21.34
CA ARG A 61 1.65 -6.06 21.41
C ARG A 61 2.13 -4.87 20.56
N ARG A 62 3.20 -4.22 21.03
CA ARG A 62 3.83 -3.08 20.35
C ARG A 62 5.34 -3.19 20.36
N PHE A 63 5.96 -2.62 19.34
CA PHE A 63 7.39 -2.49 19.18
C PHE A 63 7.80 -1.04 19.44
N LEU A 64 8.68 -0.84 20.40
CA LEU A 64 9.20 0.46 20.81
C LEU A 64 10.71 0.52 20.56
N LEU A 65 11.19 1.71 20.22
CA LEU A 65 12.60 2.03 20.05
C LEU A 65 13.01 2.99 21.16
N MET A 66 14.00 2.57 21.95
CA MET A 66 14.64 3.39 22.95
C MET A 66 16.00 3.85 22.43
N GLU A 67 16.16 5.16 22.36
CA GLU A 67 17.34 5.85 21.88
C GLU A 67 17.86 6.80 22.96
N ARG A 68 19.16 7.07 22.95
CA ARG A 68 19.76 8.01 23.88
C ARG A 68 19.44 9.45 23.45
N ALA A 69 19.02 10.30 24.38
CA ALA A 69 18.65 11.69 24.07
C ALA A 69 19.86 12.56 23.70
N ASP A 70 21.05 12.23 24.21
CA ASP A 70 22.27 13.04 24.08
C ASP A 70 22.91 13.01 22.69
N GLY A 71 22.38 12.23 21.73
CA GLY A 71 22.92 12.13 20.38
C GLY A 71 24.32 11.50 20.27
N ASN A 72 24.80 10.82 21.32
CA ASN A 72 26.11 10.16 21.33
C ASN A 72 26.18 9.07 20.24
N PRO A 73 27.28 9.00 19.43
CA PRO A 73 27.42 8.00 18.36
C PRO A 73 27.43 6.55 18.85
N SER A 74 27.79 6.29 20.11
CA SER A 74 27.75 4.95 20.73
C SER A 74 26.34 4.55 21.19
N GLY A 75 25.37 5.47 21.11
CA GLY A 75 23.96 5.23 21.41
C GLY A 75 23.72 4.59 22.78
N MET A 76 22.89 3.55 22.82
CA MET A 76 22.58 2.74 24.00
C MET A 76 23.63 1.66 24.28
N ALA A 77 24.58 1.40 23.37
CA ALA A 77 25.60 0.36 23.59
C ALA A 77 26.63 0.76 24.67
N SER A 78 26.77 2.07 24.95
CA SER A 78 27.58 2.57 26.07
C SER A 78 26.90 2.40 27.43
N VAL A 79 25.59 2.15 27.46
CA VAL A 79 24.83 1.97 28.71
C VAL A 79 24.99 0.52 29.13
N LEU A 80 25.24 0.29 30.43
CA LEU A 80 25.35 -1.06 30.96
C LEU A 80 24.06 -1.84 30.69
N PRO A 81 24.13 -3.04 30.07
CA PRO A 81 22.94 -3.84 29.78
C PRO A 81 22.09 -4.15 31.01
N TYR A 82 22.72 -4.28 32.18
CA TYR A 82 22.03 -4.49 33.46
C TYR A 82 21.11 -3.31 33.81
N ASN A 83 21.57 -2.06 33.68
CA ASN A 83 20.73 -0.89 33.94
C ASN A 83 19.50 -0.86 33.02
N ILE A 84 19.68 -1.24 31.75
CA ILE A 84 18.57 -1.33 30.80
C ILE A 84 17.60 -2.43 31.25
N LYS A 85 18.11 -3.60 31.61
CA LYS A 85 17.30 -4.72 32.06
C LYS A 85 16.54 -4.39 33.35
N ASP A 86 17.21 -3.88 34.38
CA ASP A 86 16.60 -3.55 35.68
C ASP A 86 15.49 -2.50 35.55
N THR A 87 15.68 -1.51 34.69
CA THR A 87 14.62 -0.51 34.43
C THR A 87 13.43 -1.10 33.69
N LEU A 88 13.66 -2.02 32.75
CA LEU A 88 12.61 -2.61 31.92
C LEU A 88 11.88 -3.77 32.60
N ASP A 89 12.56 -4.53 33.45
CA ASP A 89 11.97 -5.64 34.23
C ASP A 89 10.86 -5.14 35.18
N ASN A 90 10.90 -3.87 35.62
CA ASN A 90 9.84 -3.24 36.40
C ASN A 90 8.49 -3.15 35.65
N PHE A 91 8.50 -3.21 34.32
CA PHE A 91 7.29 -3.14 33.49
C PHE A 91 6.74 -4.53 33.13
N GLY A 92 7.34 -5.60 33.67
CA GLY A 92 6.95 -6.98 33.44
C GLY A 92 7.78 -7.69 32.36
N GLN A 93 7.23 -8.75 31.78
CA GLN A 93 7.94 -9.57 30.81
C GLN A 93 8.03 -8.88 29.45
N LEU A 94 9.18 -8.27 29.17
CA LEU A 94 9.50 -7.62 27.90
C LEU A 94 10.57 -8.40 27.14
N LYS A 95 10.47 -8.41 25.81
CA LYS A 95 11.53 -8.95 24.96
C LYS A 95 12.38 -7.82 24.43
N ILE A 96 13.66 -7.84 24.79
CA ILE A 96 14.60 -6.74 24.55
C ILE A 96 15.68 -7.22 23.57
N SER A 97 16.01 -6.39 22.59
CA SER A 97 17.08 -6.66 21.63
C SER A 97 17.84 -5.39 21.29
N LEU A 98 19.16 -5.47 21.13
CA LEU A 98 20.00 -4.33 20.75
C LEU A 98 20.21 -4.33 19.23
N LEU A 99 19.79 -3.26 18.58
CA LEU A 99 19.97 -3.09 17.14
C LEU A 99 21.38 -2.59 16.81
N ARG A 100 21.78 -2.75 15.55
CA ARG A 100 23.10 -2.36 15.02
C ARG A 100 23.40 -0.88 15.06
N ASN A 101 22.37 -0.05 14.97
CA ASN A 101 22.44 1.39 15.16
C ASN A 101 22.52 1.78 16.65
N HIS A 102 22.81 0.82 17.54
CA HIS A 102 22.91 1.00 18.98
C HIS A 102 21.62 1.52 19.63
N THR A 103 20.45 1.18 19.07
CA THR A 103 19.15 1.47 19.66
C THR A 103 18.55 0.20 20.24
N VAL A 104 17.80 0.33 21.34
CA VAL A 104 17.17 -0.82 22.00
C VAL A 104 15.77 -1.00 21.44
N LEU A 105 15.49 -2.17 20.89
CA LEU A 105 14.17 -2.59 20.45
C LEU A 105 13.48 -3.36 21.58
N ILE A 106 12.29 -2.90 21.94
CA ILE A 106 11.47 -3.46 23.02
C ILE A 106 10.17 -3.97 22.39
N GLU A 107 9.86 -5.25 22.60
CA GLU A 107 8.57 -5.86 22.26
C GLU A 107 7.75 -5.99 23.56
N THR A 108 6.62 -5.30 23.60
CA THR A 108 5.65 -5.34 24.72
C THR A 108 4.57 -6.38 24.47
N GLN A 109 3.96 -6.91 25.53
CA GLN A 109 2.81 -7.82 25.39
C GLN A 109 1.52 -7.03 25.25
N ASP A 110 1.36 -5.99 26.07
CA ASP A 110 0.15 -5.19 26.14
C ASP A 110 0.35 -3.74 25.69
N SER A 111 -0.75 -3.09 25.33
CA SER A 111 -0.78 -1.67 25.00
C SER A 111 -0.63 -0.77 26.22
N ASN A 112 -1.08 -1.21 27.39
CA ASN A 112 -0.87 -0.49 28.66
C ASN A 112 0.62 -0.47 29.02
N GLN A 113 1.31 -1.62 28.89
CA GLN A 113 2.77 -1.68 29.04
C GLN A 113 3.47 -0.73 28.06
N ALA A 114 3.01 -0.69 26.80
CA ALA A 114 3.58 0.22 25.80
C ALA A 114 3.44 1.70 26.21
N LYS A 115 2.27 2.11 26.73
CA LYS A 115 2.06 3.47 27.25
C LYS A 115 2.99 3.79 28.43
N SER A 116 3.17 2.85 29.35
CA SER A 116 4.09 3.01 30.49
C SER A 116 5.56 3.13 30.03
N VAL A 117 6.00 2.28 29.12
CA VAL A 117 7.38 2.29 28.60
C VAL A 117 7.66 3.54 27.76
N LEU A 118 6.66 4.06 27.04
CA LEU A 118 6.78 5.35 26.33
C LEU A 118 7.05 6.54 27.29
N GLY A 119 6.63 6.44 28.55
CA GLY A 119 6.88 7.45 29.58
C GLY A 119 8.29 7.43 30.18
N VAL A 120 9.12 6.43 29.85
CA VAL A 120 10.47 6.30 30.39
C VAL A 120 11.39 7.36 29.77
N THR A 121 11.95 8.21 30.62
CA THR A 121 12.84 9.32 30.21
C THR A 121 14.29 9.15 30.67
N LYS A 122 14.55 8.24 31.62
CA LYS A 122 15.89 7.99 32.17
C LYS A 122 16.13 6.51 32.39
N VAL A 123 17.35 6.07 32.08
CA VAL A 123 17.85 4.73 32.40
C VAL A 123 19.15 4.90 33.16
N GLY A 124 19.12 4.63 34.47
CA GLY A 124 20.22 4.97 35.38
C GLY A 124 20.51 6.48 35.36
N THR A 125 21.73 6.85 34.95
CA THR A 125 22.18 8.25 34.84
C THR A 125 21.95 8.86 33.46
N VAL A 126 21.48 8.08 32.47
CA VAL A 126 21.40 8.49 31.06
C VAL A 126 19.98 8.87 30.68
N ALA A 127 19.82 10.02 30.01
CA ALA A 127 18.53 10.44 29.45
C ALA A 127 18.23 9.67 28.16
N VAL A 128 17.01 9.14 28.07
CA VAL A 128 16.54 8.34 26.92
C VAL A 128 15.25 8.91 26.34
N LYS A 129 15.05 8.62 25.06
CA LYS A 129 13.83 8.91 24.29
C LYS A 129 13.27 7.59 23.80
N VAL A 130 12.02 7.31 24.15
CA VAL A 130 11.29 6.14 23.66
C VAL A 130 10.30 6.58 22.58
N SER A 131 10.23 5.82 21.47
CA SER A 131 9.34 6.10 20.35
C SER A 131 8.75 4.81 19.78
N GLU A 132 7.57 4.90 19.15
CA GLU A 132 6.98 3.75 18.46
C GLU A 132 7.76 3.39 17.19
N HIS A 133 7.97 2.09 16.96
CA HIS A 133 8.62 1.63 15.75
C HIS A 133 7.69 1.80 14.52
N SER A 134 8.10 2.63 13.56
CA SER A 134 7.29 3.00 12.38
C SER A 134 6.85 1.84 11.47
N LYS A 135 7.71 0.82 11.29
CA LYS A 135 7.42 -0.35 10.43
C LYS A 135 6.86 -1.57 11.17
N LEU A 136 7.48 -2.00 12.27
CA LEU A 136 7.08 -3.24 12.98
C LEU A 136 5.68 -3.15 13.60
N ASN A 137 5.20 -1.96 13.94
CA ASN A 137 3.83 -1.76 14.43
C ASN A 137 2.77 -1.75 13.32
N ARG A 138 3.17 -1.93 12.06
CA ARG A 138 2.28 -1.89 10.91
C ARG A 138 2.33 -3.18 10.11
N SER A 139 1.16 -3.68 9.78
CA SER A 139 1.00 -4.83 8.89
C SER A 139 0.26 -4.40 7.61
N GLN A 140 0.53 -5.12 6.52
CA GLN A 140 -0.10 -4.85 5.23
C GLN A 140 -0.83 -6.09 4.72
N GLY A 141 -2.09 -5.87 4.34
CA GLY A 141 -2.98 -6.89 3.81
C GLY A 141 -3.58 -6.50 2.46
N VAL A 142 -4.11 -7.48 1.76
CA VAL A 142 -4.82 -7.33 0.50
C VAL A 142 -6.22 -7.86 0.69
N ILE A 143 -7.19 -7.00 0.45
CA ILE A 143 -8.61 -7.31 0.52
C ILE A 143 -9.17 -7.33 -0.91
N LYS A 144 -9.94 -8.36 -1.24
CA LYS A 144 -10.61 -8.49 -2.53
C LYS A 144 -12.12 -8.43 -2.30
N CYS A 145 -12.74 -7.31 -2.69
CA CYS A 145 -14.18 -7.13 -2.61
C CYS A 145 -14.66 -6.32 -3.83
N TRP A 146 -15.52 -6.93 -4.65
CA TRP A 146 -16.06 -6.27 -5.85
C TRP A 146 -17.02 -5.12 -5.51
N ASN A 147 -17.75 -5.23 -4.40
CA ASN A 147 -18.71 -4.20 -3.97
C ASN A 147 -18.04 -2.85 -3.71
N PHE A 148 -16.75 -2.85 -3.35
CA PHE A 148 -15.99 -1.63 -3.13
C PHE A 148 -15.35 -1.04 -4.39
N CYS A 149 -15.47 -1.66 -5.56
CA CYS A 149 -14.85 -1.18 -6.82
C CYS A 149 -15.13 0.30 -7.13
N ASN A 150 -16.35 0.75 -6.83
CA ASN A 150 -16.84 2.07 -7.15
C ASN A 150 -16.90 3.01 -5.94
N CYS A 151 -16.57 2.52 -4.74
CA CYS A 151 -16.50 3.33 -3.54
C CYS A 151 -15.25 4.22 -3.57
N ASP A 152 -15.35 5.41 -2.98
CA ASP A 152 -14.17 6.26 -2.81
C ASP A 152 -13.29 5.71 -1.68
N PRO A 153 -11.97 5.54 -1.89
CA PRO A 153 -11.09 5.00 -0.86
C PRO A 153 -11.03 5.86 0.42
N ALA A 154 -11.32 7.16 0.36
CA ALA A 154 -11.30 8.02 1.54
C ALA A 154 -12.51 7.75 2.45
N GLU A 155 -13.69 7.57 1.88
CA GLU A 155 -14.92 7.19 2.61
C GLU A 155 -14.76 5.80 3.22
N LEU A 156 -14.28 4.83 2.42
CA LEU A 156 -14.06 3.47 2.90
C LEU A 156 -13.02 3.43 4.03
N LEU A 157 -11.99 4.27 3.99
CA LEU A 157 -11.00 4.36 5.07
C LEU A 157 -11.66 4.81 6.38
N GLN A 158 -12.64 5.72 6.37
CA GLN A 158 -13.32 6.18 7.59
C GLN A 158 -14.05 5.04 8.30
N HIS A 159 -14.77 4.21 7.56
CA HIS A 159 -15.44 3.03 8.12
C HIS A 159 -14.44 1.97 8.62
N LEU A 160 -13.30 1.83 7.94
CA LEU A 160 -12.29 0.84 8.32
C LEU A 160 -11.40 1.28 9.50
N LYS A 161 -11.49 2.53 9.97
CA LYS A 161 -10.71 3.01 11.12
C LYS A 161 -11.00 2.23 12.40
N GLU A 162 -12.21 1.73 12.56
CA GLU A 162 -12.61 0.86 13.67
C GLU A 162 -11.72 -0.38 13.77
N TYR A 163 -11.23 -0.87 12.64
CA TYR A 163 -10.32 -2.02 12.54
C TYR A 163 -8.84 -1.61 12.59
N ASN A 164 -8.49 -0.44 13.13
CA ASN A 164 -7.13 0.10 13.16
C ASN A 164 -6.49 0.27 11.77
N VAL A 165 -7.29 0.51 10.72
CA VAL A 165 -6.78 0.77 9.37
C VAL A 165 -6.33 2.23 9.25
N VAL A 166 -5.06 2.43 8.89
CA VAL A 166 -4.45 3.76 8.71
C VAL A 166 -4.28 4.11 7.23
N GLY A 167 -4.13 3.10 6.38
CA GLY A 167 -3.89 3.29 4.96
C GLY A 167 -4.75 2.39 4.10
N LEU A 168 -5.39 2.97 3.09
CA LEU A 168 -6.13 2.24 2.08
C LEU A 168 -5.71 2.69 0.69
N ARG A 169 -5.31 1.73 -0.16
CA ARG A 169 -4.93 1.98 -1.55
C ARG A 169 -5.64 1.01 -2.47
N GLN A 170 -6.52 1.53 -3.31
CA GLN A 170 -7.15 0.75 -4.37
C GLN A 170 -6.15 0.47 -5.50
N ILE A 171 -6.03 -0.80 -5.88
CA ILE A 171 -5.24 -1.23 -7.02
C ILE A 171 -6.05 -0.95 -8.29
N LYS A 172 -5.38 -0.41 -9.31
CA LYS A 172 -6.00 -0.09 -10.60
C LYS A 172 -5.31 -0.89 -11.70
N ARG A 173 -6.09 -1.41 -12.65
CA ARG A 173 -5.56 -2.13 -13.81
C ARG A 173 -5.53 -1.25 -15.05
N HIS A 174 -4.72 -1.66 -16.02
CA HIS A 174 -4.83 -1.10 -17.36
C HIS A 174 -6.18 -1.49 -17.97
N MET A 175 -6.75 -0.57 -18.75
CA MET A 175 -7.94 -0.86 -19.54
C MET A 175 -7.55 -1.79 -20.69
N THR A 176 -8.51 -2.60 -21.14
CA THR A 176 -8.35 -3.38 -22.37
C THR A 176 -8.49 -2.44 -23.58
N PRO A 177 -7.92 -2.79 -24.75
CA PRO A 177 -8.05 -1.97 -25.96
C PRO A 177 -9.52 -1.64 -26.30
N ALA A 178 -10.43 -2.59 -26.08
CA ALA A 178 -11.87 -2.39 -26.27
C ALA A 178 -12.49 -1.39 -25.27
N GLU A 179 -12.09 -1.44 -24.01
CA GLU A 179 -12.54 -0.48 -22.98
C GLU A 179 -11.98 0.92 -23.26
N GLU A 180 -10.74 1.01 -23.75
CA GLU A 180 -10.10 2.28 -24.15
C GLU A 180 -10.82 2.90 -25.35
N ALA A 181 -11.11 2.11 -26.39
CA ALA A 181 -11.87 2.54 -27.56
C ALA A 181 -13.24 3.13 -27.17
N LYS A 182 -13.99 2.43 -26.31
CA LYS A 182 -15.28 2.92 -25.77
C LYS A 182 -15.15 4.23 -24.98
N CYS A 183 -14.07 4.39 -24.21
CA CYS A 183 -13.82 5.66 -23.50
C CYS A 183 -13.56 6.82 -24.49
N ILE A 184 -12.78 6.54 -25.54
CA ILE A 184 -12.43 7.52 -26.57
C ILE A 184 -13.70 7.95 -27.34
N GLU A 185 -14.56 7.01 -27.73
CA GLU A 185 -15.87 7.30 -28.35
C GLU A 185 -16.73 8.22 -27.47
N GLN A 186 -16.73 7.98 -26.16
CA GLN A 186 -17.42 8.82 -25.17
C GLN A 186 -16.71 10.15 -24.87
N LYS A 187 -15.68 10.53 -25.64
CA LYS A 187 -14.83 11.72 -25.42
C LYS A 187 -14.20 11.78 -24.02
N LYS A 188 -14.05 10.62 -23.35
CA LYS A 188 -13.39 10.48 -22.05
C LYS A 188 -11.94 10.07 -22.26
N LYS A 189 -11.03 10.62 -21.45
CA LYS A 189 -9.63 10.17 -21.48
C LYS A 189 -9.54 8.75 -20.92
N PRO A 190 -8.87 7.79 -21.61
CA PRO A 190 -8.64 6.46 -21.06
C PRO A 190 -7.84 6.60 -19.77
N ARG A 191 -8.32 5.95 -18.71
CA ARG A 191 -7.70 5.95 -17.37
C ARG A 191 -7.46 4.50 -16.95
N ARG A 192 -6.70 4.29 -15.87
CA ARG A 192 -6.70 2.97 -15.23
C ARG A 192 -8.09 2.66 -14.67
N LYS A 193 -8.56 1.44 -14.87
CA LYS A 193 -9.83 0.97 -14.32
C LYS A 193 -9.64 0.59 -12.86
N ASN A 194 -10.57 1.02 -12.01
CA ASN A 194 -10.64 0.56 -10.63
C ASN A 194 -10.82 -0.96 -10.59
N THR A 195 -10.23 -1.59 -9.57
CA THR A 195 -10.43 -3.02 -9.28
C THR A 195 -10.95 -3.16 -7.86
N GLY A 196 -11.55 -4.31 -7.57
CA GLY A 196 -12.02 -4.65 -6.21
C GLY A 196 -10.87 -5.08 -5.29
N ILE A 197 -9.63 -4.73 -5.62
CA ILE A 197 -8.44 -5.14 -4.87
C ILE A 197 -7.92 -3.92 -4.12
N PHE A 198 -7.82 -4.04 -2.81
CA PHE A 198 -7.36 -2.99 -1.92
C PHE A 198 -6.15 -3.45 -1.15
N LEU A 199 -5.08 -2.65 -1.18
CA LEU A 199 -3.97 -2.77 -0.26
C LEU A 199 -4.32 -1.98 1.01
N VAL A 200 -4.40 -2.68 2.12
CA VAL A 200 -4.78 -2.16 3.44
C VAL A 200 -3.54 -2.14 4.33
N THR A 201 -3.36 -1.06 5.07
CA THR A 201 -2.29 -0.91 6.07
C THR A 201 -2.92 -0.73 7.43
N PHE A 202 -2.66 -1.68 8.33
CA PHE A 202 -3.14 -1.68 9.71
C PHE A 202 -2.07 -1.07 10.62
N ASP A 203 -2.51 -0.39 11.69
CA ASP A 203 -1.66 0.03 12.80
C ASP A 203 -1.54 -1.07 13.86
N THR A 204 -1.42 -2.31 13.40
CA THR A 204 -1.23 -3.49 14.24
C THR A 204 -0.07 -4.30 13.68
N PRO A 205 0.82 -4.84 14.54
CA PRO A 205 1.90 -5.70 14.09
C PRO A 205 1.36 -6.99 13.46
N ASP A 206 0.28 -7.52 14.04
CA ASP A 206 -0.41 -8.69 13.54
C ASP A 206 -1.49 -8.32 12.54
N LEU A 207 -1.57 -9.12 11.47
CA LEU A 207 -2.54 -8.94 10.42
C LEU A 207 -3.83 -9.69 10.80
N PRO A 208 -4.99 -9.03 10.88
CA PRO A 208 -6.25 -9.74 11.09
C PRO A 208 -6.53 -10.66 9.91
N SER A 209 -7.08 -11.84 10.15
CA SER A 209 -7.38 -12.81 9.08
C SER A 209 -8.58 -12.40 8.23
N LYS A 210 -9.55 -11.71 8.83
CA LYS A 210 -10.82 -11.34 8.23
C LYS A 210 -11.30 -10.00 8.79
N LEU A 211 -12.07 -9.26 7.99
CA LEU A 211 -12.76 -8.04 8.42
C LEU A 211 -14.25 -8.14 8.08
N ASN A 212 -15.10 -7.65 8.98
CA ASN A 212 -16.52 -7.51 8.71
C ASN A 212 -16.81 -6.11 8.12
N VAL A 213 -17.09 -6.03 6.82
CA VAL A 213 -17.11 -4.77 6.08
C VAL A 213 -18.37 -4.65 5.23
N GLY A 214 -19.20 -3.66 5.55
CA GLY A 214 -20.47 -3.44 4.88
C GLY A 214 -21.46 -4.58 5.15
N LEU A 215 -21.74 -5.39 4.13
CA LEU A 215 -22.76 -6.46 4.18
C LEU A 215 -22.17 -7.86 4.38
N GLY A 216 -20.85 -7.99 4.64
CA GLY A 216 -20.27 -9.31 4.80
C GLY A 216 -18.80 -9.31 5.24
N GLU A 217 -18.31 -10.51 5.47
CA GLU A 217 -16.93 -10.77 5.88
C GLU A 217 -16.00 -10.86 4.66
N VAL A 218 -14.84 -10.23 4.73
CA VAL A 218 -13.82 -10.30 3.68
C VAL A 218 -12.49 -10.76 4.26
N GLU A 219 -11.88 -11.72 3.60
CA GLU A 219 -10.56 -12.23 3.96
C GLU A 219 -9.46 -11.20 3.67
N VAL A 220 -8.51 -11.12 4.61
CA VAL A 220 -7.33 -10.28 4.48
C VAL A 220 -6.14 -11.19 4.15
N GLN A 221 -5.67 -11.10 2.92
CA GLN A 221 -4.48 -11.84 2.50
C GLN A 221 -3.23 -11.05 2.83
N ARG A 222 -2.19 -11.66 3.39
CA ARG A 222 -0.93 -10.94 3.63
C ARG A 222 -0.37 -10.37 2.32
N TYR A 223 0.04 -9.11 2.36
CA TYR A 223 0.66 -8.48 1.19
C TYR A 223 2.06 -9.04 0.94
N ILE A 224 2.26 -9.63 -0.24
CA ILE A 224 3.57 -10.05 -0.72
C ILE A 224 4.07 -9.03 -1.75
N PRO A 225 5.13 -8.26 -1.45
CA PRO A 225 5.66 -7.29 -2.40
C PRO A 225 6.28 -7.99 -3.61
N LYS A 226 6.23 -7.33 -4.77
CA LYS A 226 6.97 -7.78 -5.96
C LYS A 226 8.46 -7.49 -5.78
N PRO A 227 9.36 -8.34 -6.34
CA PRO A 227 10.79 -8.06 -6.39
C PRO A 227 11.08 -6.64 -6.88
N LEU A 228 11.83 -5.90 -6.07
CA LEU A 228 12.16 -4.51 -6.35
C LEU A 228 13.17 -4.45 -7.49
N ARG A 229 12.80 -3.83 -8.61
CA ARG A 229 13.69 -3.59 -9.75
C ARG A 229 14.09 -2.13 -9.81
N CYS A 230 15.39 -1.88 -9.82
CA CYS A 230 15.92 -0.54 -10.04
C CYS A 230 15.65 -0.12 -11.49
N PHE A 231 14.85 0.93 -11.70
CA PHE A 231 14.57 1.42 -13.05
C PHE A 231 15.78 2.09 -13.73
N ARG A 232 16.86 2.35 -12.97
CA ARG A 232 18.11 2.91 -13.50
C ARG A 232 19.04 1.82 -14.05
N CYS A 233 19.41 0.83 -13.25
CA CYS A 233 20.37 -0.22 -13.65
C CYS A 233 19.72 -1.57 -14.00
N GLN A 234 18.40 -1.70 -13.87
CA GLN A 234 17.63 -2.94 -14.13
C GLN A 234 17.94 -4.12 -13.20
N ARG A 235 18.88 -3.97 -12.25
CA ARG A 235 19.17 -4.98 -11.22
C ARG A 235 18.04 -5.06 -10.18
N LEU A 236 17.87 -6.25 -9.61
CA LEU A 236 16.93 -6.49 -8.51
C LEU A 236 17.55 -6.09 -7.15
N GLY A 237 16.70 -5.85 -6.15
CA GLY A 237 17.09 -5.72 -4.75
C GLY A 237 17.33 -4.30 -4.22
N HIS A 238 17.27 -3.25 -5.05
CA HIS A 238 17.45 -1.87 -4.57
C HIS A 238 16.58 -0.84 -5.31
N ALA A 239 16.29 0.26 -4.63
CA ALA A 239 15.55 1.38 -5.18
C ALA A 239 16.45 2.27 -6.03
N VAL A 240 15.87 3.09 -6.90
CA VAL A 240 16.63 4.05 -7.73
C VAL A 240 17.44 5.03 -6.87
N ILE A 241 16.95 5.37 -5.67
CA ILE A 241 17.58 6.32 -4.75
C ILE A 241 18.88 5.75 -4.18
N THR A 242 18.92 4.44 -3.89
CA THR A 242 20.10 3.75 -3.36
C THR A 242 21.00 3.16 -4.45
N CYS A 243 20.70 3.46 -5.72
CA CYS A 243 21.46 2.96 -6.86
C CYS A 243 22.79 3.70 -6.99
N LYS A 244 23.89 2.95 -6.89
CA LYS A 244 25.27 3.44 -7.06
C LYS A 244 25.66 3.62 -8.53
N GLU A 245 24.91 3.03 -9.46
CA GLU A 245 25.18 3.11 -10.89
C GLU A 245 24.77 4.47 -11.46
N LYS A 246 25.59 5.00 -12.38
CA LYS A 246 25.26 6.20 -13.16
C LYS A 246 24.16 5.87 -14.18
N ALA A 247 23.34 6.86 -14.52
CA ALA A 247 22.07 6.67 -15.23
C ALA A 247 22.17 6.12 -16.67
N GLU A 248 23.35 6.11 -17.27
CA GLU A 248 23.50 5.99 -18.73
C GLU A 248 23.94 4.60 -19.22
N GLN A 249 24.41 3.70 -18.36
CA GLN A 249 25.09 2.48 -18.83
C GLN A 249 24.18 1.27 -19.10
N ASN A 250 22.88 1.32 -18.77
CA ASN A 250 22.02 0.12 -18.76
C ASN A 250 20.64 0.30 -19.41
N LEU A 251 20.42 1.39 -20.15
CA LEU A 251 19.25 1.46 -21.03
C LEU A 251 19.48 0.51 -22.21
N PRO A 252 18.49 -0.29 -22.64
CA PRO A 252 18.59 -1.01 -23.90
C PRO A 252 18.88 0.04 -24.97
N GLN A 253 20.09 0.01 -25.51
CA GLN A 253 20.53 0.94 -26.54
C GLN A 253 19.49 0.87 -27.66
N LYS A 254 18.71 1.95 -27.80
CA LYS A 254 17.86 2.13 -28.97
C LYS A 254 18.79 1.99 -30.17
N LYS A 255 18.59 0.94 -30.97
CA LYS A 255 19.23 0.64 -32.27
C LYS A 255 20.41 -0.36 -32.31
N ASN A 256 20.59 -1.26 -31.33
CA ASN A 256 21.52 -2.39 -31.54
C ASN A 256 20.77 -3.71 -31.73
N LYS A 257 20.98 -4.36 -32.90
CA LYS A 257 20.42 -5.66 -33.33
C LYS A 257 20.91 -6.86 -32.48
N LYS A 258 21.35 -6.63 -31.23
CA LYS A 258 21.81 -7.68 -30.33
C LYS A 258 20.58 -8.28 -29.61
N PRO A 259 20.53 -9.61 -29.43
CA PRO A 259 19.47 -10.22 -28.64
C PRO A 259 19.50 -9.65 -27.21
N PRO A 260 18.33 -9.49 -26.58
CA PRO A 260 18.27 -8.96 -25.22
C PRO A 260 18.94 -9.91 -24.25
N LYS A 261 19.87 -9.38 -23.45
CA LYS A 261 20.54 -10.12 -22.38
C LYS A 261 20.11 -9.57 -21.03
N CYS A 262 19.66 -10.45 -20.15
CA CYS A 262 19.24 -10.09 -18.80
C CYS A 262 20.46 -9.78 -17.93
N ILE A 263 20.44 -8.65 -17.22
CA ILE A 263 21.55 -8.27 -16.31
C ILE A 263 21.59 -9.13 -15.03
N ASN A 264 20.47 -9.75 -14.65
CA ASN A 264 20.36 -10.49 -13.39
C ASN A 264 20.80 -11.96 -13.53
N CYS A 265 20.46 -12.63 -14.63
CA CYS A 265 20.76 -14.04 -14.86
C CYS A 265 21.62 -14.30 -16.10
N SER A 266 21.97 -13.27 -16.87
CA SER A 266 22.66 -13.38 -18.16
C SER A 266 21.92 -14.15 -19.27
N GLY A 267 20.64 -14.49 -19.08
CA GLY A 267 19.81 -15.19 -20.05
C GLY A 267 19.31 -14.34 -21.22
N ASN A 268 18.80 -15.00 -22.27
CA ASN A 268 18.30 -14.40 -23.51
C ASN A 268 16.87 -13.85 -23.35
N HIS A 269 16.68 -12.92 -22.44
CA HIS A 269 15.43 -12.19 -22.25
C HIS A 269 15.69 -10.81 -21.64
N MET A 270 14.65 -9.98 -21.58
CA MET A 270 14.77 -8.65 -20.96
C MET A 270 14.88 -8.76 -19.43
N SER A 271 15.59 -7.84 -18.78
CA SER A 271 15.74 -7.81 -17.31
C SER A 271 14.43 -7.61 -16.53
N TRP A 272 13.34 -7.22 -17.20
CA TRP A 272 12.01 -7.05 -16.60
C TRP A 272 11.10 -8.26 -16.80
N ASP A 273 11.58 -9.30 -17.50
CA ASP A 273 10.83 -10.53 -17.70
C ASP A 273 10.63 -11.28 -16.37
N LYS A 274 9.40 -11.75 -16.14
CA LYS A 274 9.01 -12.48 -14.92
C LYS A 274 9.42 -13.94 -14.97
N THR A 275 9.81 -14.45 -16.14
CA THR A 275 10.34 -15.81 -16.33
C THR A 275 11.81 -15.94 -15.89
N CYS A 276 12.48 -14.81 -15.61
CA CYS A 276 13.85 -14.78 -15.11
C CYS A 276 14.01 -15.64 -13.84
N PRO A 277 14.96 -16.60 -13.79
CA PRO A 277 15.13 -17.47 -12.63
C PRO A 277 15.47 -16.69 -11.36
N VAL A 278 16.27 -15.62 -11.48
CA VAL A 278 16.63 -14.73 -10.35
C VAL A 278 15.42 -13.91 -9.88
N TYR A 279 14.50 -13.56 -10.77
CA TYR A 279 13.24 -12.90 -10.38
C TYR A 279 12.33 -13.85 -9.61
N LEU A 280 12.22 -15.10 -10.08
CA LEU A 280 11.41 -16.13 -9.43
C LEU A 280 11.94 -16.49 -8.03
N SER A 281 13.26 -16.64 -7.90
CA SER A 281 13.89 -16.88 -6.59
C SER A 281 13.64 -15.72 -5.63
N GLU A 282 13.81 -14.47 -6.09
CA GLU A 282 13.55 -13.29 -5.27
C GLU A 282 12.07 -13.18 -4.86
N ALA A 283 11.15 -13.52 -5.77
CA ALA A 283 9.72 -13.57 -5.45
C ALA A 283 9.39 -14.63 -4.40
N ALA A 284 10.03 -15.80 -4.46
CA ALA A 284 9.87 -16.86 -3.48
C ALA A 284 10.44 -16.47 -2.10
N ILE A 285 11.61 -15.83 -2.07
CA ILE A 285 12.21 -15.30 -0.82
C ILE A 285 11.28 -14.26 -0.20
N LEU A 286 10.76 -13.31 -0.98
CA LEU A 286 9.81 -12.30 -0.48
C LEU A 286 8.50 -12.92 0.01
N LYS A 287 8.05 -14.02 -0.60
CA LYS A 287 6.90 -14.79 -0.12
C LYS A 287 7.18 -15.40 1.26
N ILE A 288 8.32 -16.09 1.43
CA ILE A 288 8.73 -16.66 2.73
C ILE A 288 8.87 -15.56 3.78
N LYS A 289 9.50 -14.45 3.42
CA LYS A 289 9.67 -13.27 4.28
C LYS A 289 8.34 -12.77 4.83
N ALA A 290 7.35 -12.60 3.94
CA ALA A 290 6.03 -12.15 4.32
C ALA A 290 5.29 -13.23 5.13
N GLU A 291 5.22 -14.46 4.66
CA GLU A 291 4.43 -15.54 5.27
C GLU A 291 4.90 -15.90 6.68
N LYS A 292 6.21 -16.00 6.88
CA LYS A 292 6.81 -16.34 8.19
C LYS A 292 7.12 -15.11 9.06
N ASN A 293 6.92 -13.89 8.54
CA ASN A 293 7.26 -12.63 9.20
C ASN A 293 8.71 -12.61 9.72
N VAL A 294 9.65 -13.04 8.88
CA VAL A 294 11.09 -13.10 9.19
C VAL A 294 11.85 -12.06 8.38
N PRO A 295 13.04 -11.61 8.82
CA PRO A 295 13.84 -10.70 8.02
C PRO A 295 14.36 -11.38 6.75
N TYR A 296 14.69 -10.57 5.73
CA TYR A 296 15.09 -11.07 4.40
C TYR A 296 16.29 -12.04 4.48
N CYS A 297 17.25 -11.77 5.37
CA CYS A 297 18.43 -12.61 5.59
C CYS A 297 18.03 -14.07 5.90
N ILE A 298 17.07 -14.26 6.81
CA ILE A 298 16.55 -15.57 7.22
C ILE A 298 15.64 -16.17 6.16
N ALA A 299 14.82 -15.36 5.50
CA ALA A 299 13.98 -15.85 4.40
C ALA A 299 14.82 -16.45 3.26
N LYS A 300 15.98 -15.84 2.97
CA LYS A 300 16.92 -16.32 1.97
C LYS A 300 17.56 -17.65 2.35
N THR A 301 18.00 -17.81 3.59
CA THR A 301 18.57 -19.09 4.06
C THR A 301 17.52 -20.21 4.01
N LEU A 302 16.28 -19.94 4.43
CA LEU A 302 15.18 -20.91 4.35
C LEU A 302 14.86 -21.31 2.89
N PHE A 303 14.94 -20.38 1.95
CA PHE A 303 14.79 -20.66 0.51
C PHE A 303 15.94 -21.55 -0.02
N GLU A 304 17.17 -21.24 0.36
CA GLU A 304 18.35 -22.03 -0.01
C GLU A 304 18.34 -23.44 0.62
N GLU A 305 17.80 -23.59 1.82
CA GLU A 305 17.64 -24.89 2.49
C GLU A 305 16.57 -25.74 1.79
N SER A 306 15.39 -25.17 1.55
CA SER A 306 14.29 -25.87 0.86
C SER A 306 14.60 -26.27 -0.58
N SER A 307 15.55 -25.60 -1.24
CA SER A 307 16.01 -25.98 -2.58
C SER A 307 17.06 -27.10 -2.58
N LYS A 308 17.68 -27.41 -1.42
CA LYS A 308 18.69 -28.47 -1.27
C LYS A 308 18.12 -29.83 -0.88
N THR A 309 16.92 -29.89 -0.30
CA THR A 309 16.29 -31.15 0.15
C THR A 309 15.05 -31.51 -0.70
N PRO A 310 15.18 -32.42 -1.69
CA PRO A 310 14.01 -33.08 -2.24
C PRO A 310 13.53 -34.12 -1.22
N GLY A 311 12.57 -33.74 -0.39
CA GLY A 311 11.84 -34.64 0.51
C GLY A 311 12.49 -34.87 1.87
N LYS A 312 12.09 -34.07 2.87
CA LYS A 312 11.95 -34.47 4.28
C LYS A 312 11.15 -33.38 5.00
N THR A 313 9.99 -33.77 5.52
CA THR A 313 9.20 -33.00 6.49
C THR A 313 10.03 -32.77 7.75
N ALA A 314 10.09 -31.53 8.23
CA ALA A 314 10.70 -31.20 9.52
C ALA A 314 9.72 -30.36 10.35
N THR A 315 9.56 -30.83 11.59
CA THR A 315 8.71 -30.35 12.67
C THR A 315 9.01 -28.91 13.07
N GLN A 316 7.96 -28.24 13.57
CA GLN A 316 8.03 -26.90 14.16
C GLN A 316 8.69 -27.00 15.54
N ASP A 317 9.96 -26.60 15.64
CA ASP A 317 10.58 -26.28 16.92
C ASP A 317 10.89 -24.78 17.01
N GLN A 318 10.75 -24.29 18.24
CA GLN A 318 10.69 -22.89 18.64
C GLN A 318 11.92 -22.10 18.19
N VAL A 319 11.71 -21.06 17.37
CA VAL A 319 12.77 -20.15 16.95
C VAL A 319 12.99 -19.09 18.03
N ALA A 320 14.07 -19.24 18.79
CA ALA A 320 14.64 -18.20 19.65
C ALA A 320 14.98 -16.94 18.82
N PRO A 321 15.07 -15.74 19.43
CA PRO A 321 15.31 -14.50 18.70
C PRO A 321 16.77 -14.47 18.22
N ILE A 322 16.99 -14.78 16.94
CA ILE A 322 18.33 -14.69 16.34
C ILE A 322 18.48 -13.32 15.69
N ASP A 323 19.41 -12.53 16.22
CA ASP A 323 19.84 -11.22 15.72
C ASP A 323 20.09 -11.26 14.20
N CYS A 324 19.16 -10.70 13.41
CA CYS A 324 19.39 -10.57 11.98
C CYS A 324 20.43 -9.48 11.72
N LYS A 325 21.60 -9.96 11.33
CA LYS A 325 22.76 -9.21 10.88
C LYS A 325 22.57 -8.57 9.49
N CYS A 326 21.49 -7.82 9.22
CA CYS A 326 21.43 -6.99 8.00
C CYS A 326 20.98 -5.53 8.26
N ASN A 327 21.64 -4.59 7.57
CA ASN A 327 21.19 -3.20 7.47
C ASN A 327 19.85 -3.16 6.72
N GLY A 328 19.05 -2.16 7.07
CA GLY A 328 17.65 -2.03 6.68
C GLY A 328 17.33 -2.35 5.22
N ASP A 329 16.17 -2.98 5.05
CA ASP A 329 15.49 -3.15 3.77
C ASP A 329 15.48 -1.82 2.98
N PRO A 330 15.59 -1.85 1.63
CA PRO A 330 15.51 -0.66 0.82
C PRO A 330 14.21 0.09 1.12
N GLU A 331 14.35 1.32 1.62
CA GLU A 331 13.25 2.21 1.90
C GLU A 331 12.37 2.35 0.65
N ILE A 332 11.09 1.99 0.78
CA ILE A 332 10.06 2.42 -0.16
C ILE A 332 9.71 3.84 0.27
N PRO A 333 10.11 4.90 -0.46
CA PRO A 333 9.71 6.24 -0.10
C PRO A 333 8.19 6.35 -0.17
N ALA A 334 7.61 6.97 0.87
CA ALA A 334 6.23 7.41 0.84
C ALA A 334 6.03 8.30 -0.41
N VAL A 335 5.01 7.98 -1.21
CA VAL A 335 4.67 8.77 -2.39
C VAL A 335 4.11 10.10 -1.92
N ALA A 336 4.97 11.12 -1.80
CA ALA A 336 4.54 12.49 -1.63
C ALA A 336 3.76 12.95 -2.88
N PRO A 337 2.66 13.69 -2.72
CA PRO A 337 1.91 14.24 -3.85
C PRO A 337 2.81 15.20 -4.64
N LYS A 338 2.95 14.95 -5.95
CA LYS A 338 3.68 15.83 -6.87
C LYS A 338 2.96 17.16 -6.95
N THR A 339 3.44 18.17 -6.23
CA THR A 339 3.08 19.57 -6.50
C THR A 339 3.65 19.95 -7.86
N LYS A 340 2.75 20.22 -8.82
CA LYS A 340 3.13 20.79 -10.12
C LYS A 340 3.65 22.20 -9.88
N LYS A 341 4.97 22.41 -9.93
CA LYS A 341 5.53 23.75 -10.15
C LYS A 341 5.05 24.25 -11.52
N LYS A 342 4.09 25.18 -11.53
CA LYS A 342 3.78 26.02 -12.69
C LYS A 342 5.06 26.80 -13.03
N LYS A 343 5.68 26.52 -14.17
CA LYS A 343 6.65 27.44 -14.78
C LYS A 343 5.85 28.65 -15.26
N ASN A 344 5.97 29.78 -14.56
CA ASN A 344 5.56 31.07 -15.12
C ASN A 344 6.55 31.41 -16.25
N LYS A 345 6.03 31.43 -17.48
CA LYS A 345 6.70 32.00 -18.64
C LYS A 345 6.57 33.52 -18.47
N LYS A 346 7.63 34.19 -18.00
CA LYS A 346 7.72 35.64 -18.08
C LYS A 346 8.15 36.00 -19.50
N SER A 347 7.28 36.76 -20.16
CA SER A 347 7.57 37.51 -21.36
C SER A 347 8.52 38.66 -21.02
N ALA A 348 9.63 38.73 -21.73
CA ALA A 348 10.37 39.95 -22.09
C ALA A 348 11.22 39.59 -23.30
#